data_AF-A0A238FIP5-F1
#
_entry.id   AF-A0A238FIP5-F1
#
_cell.length_a   1.000
_cell.length_b   1.000
_cell.length_c   1.000
_cell.angle_alpha   90.00
_cell.angle_beta   90.00
_cell.angle_gamma   90.00
#
_symmetry.space_group_name_H-M   'P 1'
#
loop_
_entity.id
_entity.type
_entity.pdbx_description
1 polymer ?
#
loop_
_entity_poly.entity_id
_entity_poly.type
_entity_poly.pdbx_seq_one_letter_code
_entity_poly.pdbx_strand_id
1 'polypeptide(L)'
;MSVPLIRPAPTFDANAGVKITNRPAIANAPYPIESNGSFSNLTLAAIVLIAPYLVARWVPLLPTKWSYYLLFFPVGLASVLGYWMLMSRIGAKKRDYGTRLPGKPLEHYVDIKDPKLTQKYAGGRAKIPIQTFYDAYFAGKINLKGDMLELLEQRHDWASFEMTWNLLKYVLTVLIPDVVWHSPSQDEEQVRDHYDRGDDFYSWPEIRAHWLRRDVINHRFLGPRMIYTSGIVNDIERKETLEELQDNKLALVCHKLELKPTDTLLDIGCGWGTLVTYAAKNFGCDATGVTLGKNQTKFGNKRIADNGCDTSRARILCKDYREIGVDKKFSKIVSLEMAEHVGIRNYNSFLRQVYDLLEDDGILVFQVAGIRPHWQYEDLIWGLFMNKYVFPGADASCALNWVIGRLEGAGFEIKSVDVLGVHYSATLHRWYENWMSNRDAITAKYGDRWYRGSRQIWLYFLASAVITSRQGGASVFQISAHKNLNSYHRVEAIPSHTSLFFKPAKEPLLVE
;
A
#
# COMPACT_ATOMS: atom_id res chain seq x y z
N MET A 1 31.68 14.03 -13.57
CA MET A 1 30.81 13.32 -14.52
C MET A 1 29.56 12.89 -13.76
N SER A 2 28.43 13.56 -14.02
CA SER A 2 27.14 13.22 -13.41
C SER A 2 26.72 11.84 -13.88
N VAL A 3 26.62 10.89 -12.96
CA VAL A 3 25.94 9.61 -13.21
C VAL A 3 24.50 9.95 -13.64
N PRO A 4 23.98 9.39 -14.75
CA PRO A 4 22.61 9.67 -15.17
C PRO A 4 21.65 9.42 -14.00
N LEU A 5 20.79 10.41 -13.72
CA LEU A 5 19.87 10.43 -12.57
C LEU A 5 18.88 9.26 -12.58
N ILE A 6 18.62 8.69 -13.75
CA ILE A 6 17.83 7.48 -13.97
C ILE A 6 18.62 6.66 -15.00
N ARG A 7 19.14 5.50 -14.59
CA ARG A 7 19.62 4.50 -15.55
C ARG A 7 18.40 3.68 -16.00
N PRO A 8 18.29 3.34 -17.30
CA PRO A 8 17.23 2.42 -17.73
C PRO A 8 17.37 1.12 -16.92
N ALA A 9 16.25 0.62 -16.40
CA ALA A 9 16.23 -0.67 -15.72
C ALA A 9 16.90 -1.74 -16.59
N PRO A 10 17.62 -2.71 -16.00
CA PRO A 10 18.29 -3.76 -16.76
C PRO A 10 17.30 -4.39 -17.75
N THR A 11 17.74 -4.56 -18.99
CA THR A 11 16.93 -5.20 -20.03
C THR A 11 16.63 -6.64 -19.60
N PHE A 12 15.37 -7.04 -19.71
CA PHE A 12 14.89 -8.38 -19.40
C PHE A 12 15.79 -9.47 -20.01
N ASP A 13 16.12 -10.52 -19.25
CA ASP A 13 16.83 -11.69 -19.76
C ASP A 13 15.89 -12.51 -20.65
N ALA A 14 16.05 -12.43 -21.97
CA ALA A 14 15.25 -13.17 -22.96
C ALA A 14 15.24 -14.69 -22.73
N ASN A 15 16.16 -15.23 -21.93
CA ASN A 15 16.24 -16.64 -21.57
C ASN A 15 15.53 -17.00 -20.25
N ALA A 16 14.86 -16.05 -19.58
CA ALA A 16 14.21 -16.25 -18.28
C ALA A 16 12.95 -17.15 -18.31
N GLY A 17 12.64 -17.77 -19.46
CA GLY A 17 11.57 -18.77 -19.58
C GLY A 17 10.14 -18.22 -19.44
N VAL A 18 9.97 -16.90 -19.34
CA VAL A 18 8.65 -16.24 -19.23
C VAL A 18 8.37 -15.31 -20.40
N LYS A 19 7.08 -15.17 -20.73
CA LYS A 19 6.62 -14.31 -21.82
C LYS A 19 6.84 -12.85 -21.45
N ILE A 20 7.45 -12.10 -22.37
CA ILE A 20 7.57 -10.63 -22.28
C ILE A 20 6.51 -9.93 -23.11
N THR A 21 6.26 -8.68 -22.76
CA THR A 21 5.45 -7.77 -23.56
C THR A 21 6.27 -6.58 -24.02
N ASN A 22 5.91 -5.98 -25.16
CA ASN A 22 6.51 -4.74 -25.65
C ASN A 22 5.66 -3.51 -25.27
N ARG A 23 4.89 -3.60 -24.18
CA ARG A 23 3.96 -2.54 -23.75
C ARG A 23 4.73 -1.46 -22.96
N PRO A 24 4.86 -0.22 -23.47
CA PRO A 24 5.61 0.83 -22.77
C PRO A 24 4.89 1.39 -21.53
N ALA A 25 3.59 1.11 -21.35
CA ALA A 25 2.84 1.56 -20.18
C ALA A 25 3.42 1.03 -18.86
N ILE A 26 3.80 -0.25 -18.83
CA ILE A 26 4.37 -0.94 -17.66
C ILE A 26 5.56 -1.79 -18.11
N ALA A 27 6.74 -1.49 -17.57
CA ALA A 27 7.96 -2.24 -17.89
C ALA A 27 7.91 -3.68 -17.35
N ASN A 28 8.45 -4.63 -18.12
CA ASN A 28 8.64 -6.01 -17.62
C ASN A 28 9.57 -6.02 -16.40
N ALA A 29 9.37 -6.97 -15.48
CA ALA A 29 10.31 -7.21 -14.40
C ALA A 29 11.62 -7.79 -14.98
N PRO A 30 12.80 -7.18 -14.76
CA PRO A 30 14.06 -7.67 -15.31
C PRO A 30 14.41 -9.09 -14.87
N TYR A 31 14.08 -9.43 -13.62
CA TYR A 31 14.30 -10.74 -13.01
C TYR A 31 13.03 -11.23 -12.31
N PRO A 32 12.12 -11.92 -13.02
CA PRO A 32 10.87 -12.44 -12.46
C PRO A 32 11.15 -13.66 -11.59
N ILE A 33 11.49 -13.44 -10.32
CA ILE A 33 11.85 -14.50 -9.36
C ILE A 33 10.80 -14.58 -8.27
N GLU A 34 10.30 -15.79 -8.01
CA GLU A 34 9.49 -16.06 -6.83
C GLU A 34 10.37 -16.18 -5.58
N SER A 35 9.94 -15.55 -4.49
CA SER A 35 10.54 -15.72 -3.18
C SER A 35 10.02 -16.99 -2.48
N ASN A 36 10.54 -17.23 -1.28
CA ASN A 36 10.13 -18.31 -0.40
C ASN A 36 8.68 -18.09 0.08
N GLY A 37 7.80 -19.05 -0.21
CA GLY A 37 6.42 -19.10 0.28
C GLY A 37 6.11 -20.34 1.12
N SER A 38 7.14 -21.07 1.55
CA SER A 38 6.97 -22.33 2.28
C SER A 38 6.57 -22.07 3.73
N PHE A 39 5.29 -22.17 4.02
CA PHE A 39 4.73 -22.05 5.36
C PHE A 39 3.53 -22.99 5.54
N SER A 40 3.40 -23.61 6.72
CA SER A 40 2.31 -24.54 7.03
C SER A 40 1.74 -24.26 8.41
N ASN A 41 0.48 -23.81 8.44
CA ASN A 41 -0.27 -23.63 9.69
C ASN A 41 -0.37 -24.92 10.50
N LEU A 42 -0.52 -26.06 9.82
CA LEU A 42 -0.63 -27.36 10.48
C LEU A 42 0.69 -27.76 11.15
N THR A 43 1.81 -27.59 10.43
CA THR A 43 3.14 -27.88 10.98
C THR A 43 3.46 -26.95 12.14
N LEU A 44 3.17 -25.66 12.00
CA LEU A 44 3.34 -24.69 13.08
C LEU A 44 2.50 -25.08 14.30
N ALA A 45 1.21 -25.38 14.12
CA ALA A 45 0.33 -25.81 15.21
C ALA A 45 0.86 -27.08 15.91
N ALA A 46 1.30 -28.07 15.15
CA ALA A 46 1.90 -29.29 15.70
C ALA A 46 3.14 -28.98 16.55
N ILE A 47 4.06 -28.12 16.06
CA ILE A 47 5.26 -27.74 16.81
C ILE A 47 4.87 -27.00 18.10
N VAL A 48 3.93 -26.05 18.03
CA VAL A 48 3.48 -25.28 19.21
C VAL A 48 2.85 -26.18 20.27
N LEU A 49 2.14 -27.24 19.89
CA LEU A 49 1.53 -28.19 20.82
C LEU A 49 2.55 -29.20 21.37
N ILE A 50 3.46 -29.71 20.53
CA ILE A 50 4.37 -30.83 20.86
C ILE A 50 5.64 -30.36 21.57
N ALA A 51 6.22 -29.23 21.17
CA ALA A 51 7.49 -28.77 21.75
C ALA A 51 7.41 -28.52 23.27
N PRO A 52 6.37 -27.84 23.81
CA PRO A 52 6.21 -27.70 25.26
C PRO A 52 6.04 -29.05 25.97
N TYR A 53 5.34 -30.00 25.36
CA TYR A 53 5.16 -31.35 25.90
C TYR A 53 6.48 -32.11 26.00
N LEU A 54 7.32 -32.03 24.97
CA LEU A 54 8.66 -32.63 25.01
C LEU A 54 9.49 -31.96 26.10
N VAL A 55 9.64 -30.63 26.10
CA VAL A 55 10.45 -29.91 27.10
C VAL A 55 9.99 -30.23 28.53
N ALA A 56 8.69 -30.29 28.78
CA ALA A 56 8.11 -30.66 30.07
C ALA A 56 8.52 -32.06 30.56
N ARG A 57 8.86 -32.98 29.65
CA ARG A 57 9.34 -34.34 29.97
C ARG A 57 10.85 -34.41 30.21
N TRP A 58 11.61 -33.48 29.64
CA TRP A 58 13.08 -33.43 29.75
C TRP A 58 13.57 -32.52 30.88
N VAL A 59 12.74 -31.59 31.37
CA VAL A 59 13.10 -30.66 32.45
C VAL A 59 12.52 -31.15 33.78
N PRO A 60 13.33 -31.71 34.71
CA PRO A 60 12.85 -32.31 35.97
C PRO A 60 12.47 -31.28 37.06
N LEU A 61 12.21 -30.02 36.70
CA LEU A 61 12.09 -28.91 37.65
C LEU A 61 10.66 -28.62 38.15
N LEU A 62 9.62 -29.27 37.60
CA LEU A 62 8.21 -28.97 37.92
C LEU A 62 7.38 -30.23 38.14
N PRO A 63 6.30 -30.18 38.95
CA PRO A 63 5.37 -31.30 39.10
C PRO A 63 4.82 -31.71 37.73
N THR A 64 4.89 -33.01 37.43
CA THR A 64 4.65 -33.59 36.09
C THR A 64 3.28 -33.26 35.51
N LYS A 65 2.29 -32.93 36.35
CA LYS A 65 0.92 -32.60 35.94
C LYS A 65 0.74 -31.15 35.46
N TRP A 66 1.59 -30.22 35.90
CA TRP A 66 1.47 -28.79 35.58
C TRP A 66 2.58 -28.25 34.68
N SER A 67 3.67 -29.00 34.51
CA SER A 67 4.84 -28.60 33.73
C SER A 67 4.49 -28.24 32.28
N TYR A 68 3.59 -28.99 31.63
CA TYR A 68 3.11 -28.67 30.28
C TYR A 68 2.45 -27.29 30.21
N TYR A 69 1.47 -27.02 31.08
CA TYR A 69 0.70 -25.78 31.07
C TYR A 69 1.58 -24.56 31.39
N LEU A 70 2.54 -24.72 32.30
CA LEU A 70 3.51 -23.68 32.63
C LEU A 70 4.47 -23.38 31.46
N LEU A 71 4.86 -24.41 30.70
CA LEU A 71 5.78 -24.28 29.57
C LEU A 71 5.08 -23.96 28.25
N PHE A 72 3.75 -24.13 28.16
CA PHE A 72 2.99 -24.00 26.92
C PHE A 72 3.21 -22.65 26.26
N PHE A 73 2.99 -21.55 27.00
CA PHE A 73 3.17 -20.20 26.46
C PHE A 73 4.63 -19.84 26.15
N PRO A 74 5.62 -19.99 27.06
CA PRO A 74 6.99 -19.58 26.77
C PRO A 74 7.65 -20.44 25.68
N VAL A 75 7.49 -21.78 25.74
CA VAL A 75 8.05 -22.68 24.73
C VAL A 75 7.25 -22.60 23.43
N GLY A 76 5.93 -22.44 23.49
CA GLY A 76 5.08 -22.24 22.32
C GLY A 76 5.45 -20.98 21.56
N LEU A 77 5.59 -19.84 22.26
CA LEU A 77 6.03 -18.58 21.64
C LEU A 77 7.44 -18.73 21.03
N ALA A 78 8.40 -19.29 21.77
CA ALA A 78 9.75 -19.53 21.24
C ALA A 78 9.73 -20.44 19.99
N SER A 79 8.84 -21.43 19.97
CA SER A 79 8.64 -22.33 18.84
C SER A 79 8.05 -21.62 17.62
N VAL A 80 7.08 -20.72 17.81
CA VAL A 80 6.55 -19.88 16.72
C VAL A 80 7.66 -19.02 16.13
N LEU A 81 8.42 -18.32 16.98
CA LEU A 81 9.52 -17.46 16.54
C LEU A 81 10.59 -18.25 15.79
N GLY A 82 11.03 -19.37 16.35
CA GLY A 82 12.03 -20.24 15.74
C GLY A 82 11.57 -20.83 14.40
N TYR A 83 10.30 -21.25 14.31
CA TYR A 83 9.72 -21.75 13.07
C TYR A 83 9.72 -20.68 11.99
N TRP A 84 9.26 -19.46 12.29
CA TRP A 84 9.22 -18.37 11.30
C TRP A 84 10.61 -17.96 10.83
N MET A 85 11.58 -17.86 11.74
CA MET A 85 12.98 -17.58 11.37
C MET A 85 13.55 -18.68 10.47
N LEU A 86 13.38 -19.95 10.86
CA LEU A 86 13.90 -21.08 10.11
C LEU A 86 13.25 -21.16 8.73
N MET A 87 11.92 -21.23 8.67
CA MET A 87 11.18 -21.41 7.43
C MET A 87 11.41 -20.26 6.46
N SER A 88 11.55 -19.02 6.94
CA SER A 88 11.89 -17.87 6.09
C SER A 88 13.25 -18.00 5.40
N ARG A 89 14.19 -18.71 6.02
CA ARG A 89 15.57 -18.87 5.53
C ARG A 89 15.75 -20.09 4.63
N ILE A 90 15.13 -21.22 4.96
CA ILE A 90 15.37 -22.50 4.27
C ILE A 90 14.23 -22.92 3.34
N GLY A 91 13.09 -22.23 3.38
CA GLY A 91 11.92 -22.61 2.60
C GLY A 91 12.17 -22.51 1.09
N ALA A 92 11.48 -23.38 0.36
CA ALA A 92 11.57 -23.43 -1.10
C ALA A 92 10.91 -22.19 -1.72
N LYS A 93 11.47 -21.75 -2.85
CA LYS A 93 10.83 -20.77 -3.73
C LYS A 93 9.50 -21.33 -4.24
N LYS A 94 8.51 -20.45 -4.44
CA LYS A 94 7.20 -20.87 -4.97
C LYS A 94 7.28 -21.50 -6.36
N ARG A 95 8.14 -20.97 -7.23
CA ARG A 95 8.43 -21.49 -8.56
C ARG A 95 9.82 -21.05 -9.01
N ASP A 96 10.48 -21.90 -9.78
CA ASP A 96 11.71 -21.56 -10.49
C ASP A 96 11.43 -21.51 -11.99
N TYR A 97 11.72 -20.37 -12.61
CA TYR A 97 11.55 -20.16 -14.05
C TYR A 97 12.86 -20.37 -14.83
N GLY A 98 13.96 -20.73 -14.15
CA GLY A 98 15.29 -20.81 -14.74
C GLY A 98 15.96 -19.44 -14.96
N THR A 99 15.40 -18.37 -14.38
CA THR A 99 15.91 -17.00 -14.46
C THR A 99 17.32 -16.92 -13.88
N ARG A 100 18.28 -16.42 -14.66
CA ARG A 100 19.67 -16.25 -14.23
C ARG A 100 19.88 -14.86 -13.65
N LEU A 101 20.42 -14.81 -12.45
CA LEU A 101 20.83 -13.57 -11.80
C LEU A 101 22.25 -13.16 -12.22
N PRO A 102 22.61 -11.87 -12.11
CA PRO A 102 23.95 -11.38 -12.43
C PRO A 102 25.08 -12.04 -11.64
N GLY A 103 24.80 -12.58 -10.44
CA GLY A 103 25.77 -13.26 -9.60
C GLY A 103 26.84 -12.31 -9.04
N LYS A 104 26.51 -11.02 -8.88
CA LYS A 104 27.43 -9.99 -8.42
C LYS A 104 27.41 -9.89 -6.89
N PRO A 105 28.55 -9.60 -6.25
CA PRO A 105 28.59 -9.38 -4.80
C PRO A 105 27.84 -8.09 -4.44
N LEU A 106 27.41 -7.96 -3.19
CA LEU A 106 26.71 -6.77 -2.68
C LEU A 106 27.50 -5.47 -2.95
N GLU A 107 28.83 -5.51 -2.89
CA GLU A 107 29.70 -4.34 -3.12
C GLU A 107 29.68 -3.85 -4.58
N HIS A 108 29.21 -4.67 -5.53
CA HIS A 108 28.97 -4.20 -6.88
C HIS A 108 27.91 -3.09 -6.91
N TYR A 109 26.94 -3.20 -6.01
CA TYR A 109 25.74 -2.39 -5.96
C TYR A 109 25.82 -1.21 -4.98
N VAL A 110 26.55 -1.39 -3.87
CA VAL A 110 26.59 -0.42 -2.77
C VAL A 110 27.97 -0.26 -2.18
N ASP A 111 28.20 0.87 -1.50
CA ASP A 111 29.37 1.12 -0.66
C ASP A 111 28.98 0.95 0.82
N ILE A 112 29.57 -0.05 1.49
CA ILE A 112 29.33 -0.34 2.90
C ILE A 112 30.35 0.44 3.74
N LYS A 113 29.86 1.35 4.58
CA LYS A 113 30.71 2.17 5.47
C LYS A 113 30.89 1.58 6.86
N ASP A 114 29.92 0.81 7.33
CA ASP A 114 29.93 0.22 8.68
C ASP A 114 30.87 -1.01 8.72
N PRO A 115 31.94 -1.00 9.54
CA PRO A 115 32.91 -2.08 9.57
C PRO A 115 32.32 -3.46 9.92
N LYS A 116 31.26 -3.52 10.74
CA LYS A 116 30.61 -4.79 11.11
C LYS A 116 29.84 -5.36 9.92
N LEU A 117 29.15 -4.51 9.16
CA LEU A 117 28.48 -4.92 7.93
C LEU A 117 29.49 -5.35 6.86
N THR A 118 30.60 -4.61 6.73
CA THR A 118 31.69 -4.97 5.83
C THR A 118 32.25 -6.34 6.21
N GLN A 119 32.63 -6.58 7.47
CA GLN A 119 33.16 -7.89 7.89
C GLN A 119 32.21 -9.07 7.60
N LYS A 120 30.90 -8.84 7.71
CA LYS A 120 29.90 -9.90 7.55
C LYS A 120 29.50 -10.16 6.10
N TYR A 121 29.46 -9.14 5.25
CA TYR A 121 28.87 -9.21 3.91
C TYR A 121 29.81 -8.77 2.76
N ALA A 122 30.99 -8.20 3.07
CA ALA A 122 31.99 -7.84 2.06
C ALA A 122 32.78 -9.07 1.58
N GLY A 123 33.19 -9.07 0.32
CA GLY A 123 34.09 -10.06 -0.27
C GLY A 123 33.51 -11.47 -0.48
N GLY A 124 32.20 -11.68 -0.27
CA GLY A 124 31.55 -12.99 -0.35
C GLY A 124 30.21 -12.99 -1.07
N ARG A 125 29.62 -14.19 -1.23
CA ARG A 125 28.25 -14.40 -1.76
C ARG A 125 27.16 -14.39 -0.69
N ALA A 126 27.49 -13.94 0.53
CA ALA A 126 26.54 -13.91 1.64
C ALA A 126 25.47 -12.83 1.37
N LYS A 127 24.21 -13.24 1.34
CA LYS A 127 23.09 -12.32 1.15
C LYS A 127 22.77 -11.59 2.44
N ILE A 128 22.60 -10.27 2.35
CA ILE A 128 22.17 -9.44 3.47
C ILE A 128 20.65 -9.56 3.64
N PRO A 129 20.10 -9.76 4.85
CA PRO A 129 18.66 -9.68 5.04
C PRO A 129 18.14 -8.31 4.61
N ILE A 130 17.08 -8.26 3.81
CA ILE A 130 16.59 -7.01 3.23
C ILE A 130 16.25 -5.97 4.32
N GLN A 131 15.79 -6.42 5.49
CA GLN A 131 15.56 -5.56 6.64
C GLN A 131 16.85 -4.95 7.22
N THR A 132 17.92 -5.73 7.28
CA THR A 132 19.22 -5.20 7.72
C THR A 132 19.76 -4.19 6.71
N PHE A 133 19.53 -4.43 5.42
CA PHE A 133 19.93 -3.50 4.35
C PHE A 133 19.22 -2.16 4.48
N TYR A 134 17.88 -2.12 4.53
CA TYR A 134 17.18 -0.84 4.56
C TYR A 134 17.44 -0.08 5.87
N ASP A 135 17.58 -0.77 7.01
CA ASP A 135 17.90 -0.12 8.29
C ASP A 135 19.29 0.52 8.25
N ALA A 136 20.27 -0.18 7.67
CA ALA A 136 21.61 0.34 7.49
C ALA A 136 21.65 1.50 6.47
N TYR A 137 20.86 1.40 5.39
CA TYR A 137 20.72 2.46 4.40
C TYR A 137 20.13 3.74 5.02
N PHE A 138 19.03 3.63 5.79
CA PHE A 138 18.39 4.76 6.47
C PHE A 138 19.29 5.39 7.54
N ALA A 139 20.15 4.57 8.17
CA ALA A 139 21.16 5.06 9.12
C ALA A 139 22.40 5.67 8.44
N GLY A 140 22.45 5.75 7.10
CA GLY A 140 23.59 6.28 6.34
C GLY A 140 24.85 5.39 6.37
N LYS A 141 24.71 4.13 6.78
CA LYS A 141 25.79 3.13 6.86
C LYS A 141 26.07 2.46 5.53
N ILE A 142 25.12 2.54 4.59
CA ILE A 142 25.25 2.04 3.22
C ILE A 142 24.94 3.19 2.28
N ASN A 143 25.78 3.36 1.27
CA ASN A 143 25.57 4.29 0.16
C ASN A 143 25.27 3.50 -1.13
N LEU A 144 24.35 4.00 -1.96
CA LEU A 144 24.07 3.38 -3.26
C LEU A 144 25.14 3.81 -4.29
N LYS A 145 25.57 2.88 -5.15
CA LYS A 145 26.40 3.22 -6.33
C LYS A 145 25.57 3.65 -7.54
N GLY A 146 24.28 3.31 -7.54
CA GLY A 146 23.34 3.58 -8.63
C GLY A 146 21.96 4.00 -8.12
N ASP A 147 20.96 3.78 -8.97
CA ASP A 147 19.56 4.08 -8.68
C ASP A 147 18.93 3.02 -7.74
N MET A 148 18.01 3.45 -6.85
CA MET A 148 17.38 2.55 -5.89
C MET A 148 16.45 1.54 -6.55
N LEU A 149 15.67 1.95 -7.56
CA LEU A 149 14.80 1.04 -8.29
C LEU A 149 15.63 0.01 -9.04
N GLU A 150 16.68 0.43 -9.77
CA GLU A 150 17.63 -0.47 -10.45
C GLU A 150 18.25 -1.51 -9.48
N LEU A 151 18.63 -1.06 -8.28
CA LEU A 151 19.17 -1.92 -7.23
C LEU A 151 18.15 -2.99 -6.78
N LEU A 152 16.91 -2.56 -6.51
CA LEU A 152 15.86 -3.44 -6.01
C LEU A 152 15.31 -4.39 -7.07
N GLU A 153 15.41 -4.06 -8.36
CA GLU A 153 15.15 -5.01 -9.44
C GLU A 153 16.10 -6.21 -9.38
N GLN A 154 17.31 -6.01 -8.86
CA GLN A 154 18.35 -7.02 -8.68
C GLN A 154 18.42 -7.58 -7.25
N ARG A 155 17.44 -7.26 -6.38
CA ARG A 155 17.44 -7.64 -4.95
C ARG A 155 17.67 -9.12 -4.69
N HIS A 156 17.19 -10.00 -5.56
CA HIS A 156 17.35 -11.45 -5.41
C HIS A 156 18.81 -11.91 -5.59
N ASP A 157 19.70 -11.08 -6.17
CA ASP A 157 21.13 -11.39 -6.30
C ASP A 157 21.87 -11.23 -4.97
N TRP A 158 21.54 -10.17 -4.21
CA TRP A 158 22.32 -9.74 -3.05
C TRP A 158 21.56 -9.78 -1.71
N ALA A 159 20.23 -9.89 -1.70
CA ALA A 159 19.40 -9.84 -0.49
C ALA A 159 18.69 -11.17 -0.18
N SER A 160 18.49 -11.44 1.11
CA SER A 160 17.64 -12.52 1.61
C SER A 160 16.36 -11.96 2.25
N PHE A 161 15.29 -12.76 2.22
CA PHE A 161 13.98 -12.41 2.75
C PHE A 161 13.67 -13.25 3.99
N GLU A 162 14.54 -13.15 4.99
CA GLU A 162 14.40 -13.86 6.26
C GLU A 162 13.80 -12.99 7.37
N MET A 163 13.02 -13.61 8.25
CA MET A 163 12.52 -12.99 9.46
C MET A 163 13.67 -12.82 10.45
N THR A 164 14.12 -11.58 10.62
CA THR A 164 15.19 -11.25 11.57
C THR A 164 14.65 -11.09 12.99
N TRP A 165 15.52 -11.19 13.98
CA TRP A 165 15.15 -10.93 15.38
C TRP A 165 14.57 -9.52 15.59
N ASN A 166 15.10 -8.52 14.85
CA ASN A 166 14.59 -7.16 14.94
C ASN A 166 13.15 -7.03 14.41
N LEU A 167 12.80 -7.76 13.35
CA LEU A 167 11.42 -7.82 12.85
C LEU A 167 10.51 -8.52 13.86
N LEU A 168 10.92 -9.66 14.41
CA LEU A 168 10.13 -10.37 15.41
C LEU A 168 9.91 -9.54 16.67
N LYS A 169 10.94 -8.87 17.15
CA LYS A 169 10.82 -7.92 18.27
C LYS A 169 9.80 -6.84 17.94
N TYR A 170 9.89 -6.21 16.76
CA TYR A 170 8.94 -5.19 16.33
C TYR A 170 7.50 -5.72 16.28
N VAL A 171 7.30 -6.92 15.71
CA VAL A 171 5.97 -7.55 15.64
C VAL A 171 5.38 -7.74 17.04
N LEU A 172 6.17 -8.26 17.99
CA LEU A 172 5.71 -8.55 19.34
C LEU A 172 5.51 -7.31 20.21
N THR A 173 6.38 -6.31 20.09
CA THR A 173 6.40 -5.16 21.01
C THR A 173 5.72 -3.92 20.47
N VAL A 174 5.40 -3.88 19.18
CA VAL A 174 4.75 -2.71 18.54
C VAL A 174 3.52 -3.14 17.75
N LEU A 175 3.68 -3.92 16.68
CA LEU A 175 2.56 -4.24 15.77
C LEU A 175 1.39 -4.92 16.50
N ILE A 176 1.64 -6.01 17.25
CA ILE A 176 0.56 -6.72 17.94
C ILE A 176 -0.13 -5.83 18.97
N PRO A 177 0.59 -5.12 19.87
CA PRO A 177 -0.04 -4.14 20.75
C PRO A 177 -0.87 -3.10 20.02
N ASP A 178 -0.36 -2.49 18.95
CA ASP A 178 -1.08 -1.47 18.19
C ASP A 178 -2.38 -2.03 17.63
N VAL A 179 -2.33 -3.21 16.99
CA VAL A 179 -3.51 -3.92 16.45
C VAL A 179 -4.55 -4.19 17.54
N VAL A 180 -4.12 -4.58 18.75
CA VAL A 180 -5.02 -4.97 19.85
C VAL A 180 -5.66 -3.75 20.53
N TRP A 181 -4.93 -2.64 20.69
CA TRP A 181 -5.33 -1.49 21.52
C TRP A 181 -5.81 -0.24 20.75
N HIS A 182 -6.06 -0.33 19.42
CA HIS A 182 -6.56 0.77 18.56
C HIS A 182 -7.65 1.67 19.20
N SER A 183 -7.35 2.97 19.34
CA SER A 183 -8.28 4.01 19.82
C SER A 183 -8.55 5.10 18.76
N PRO A 184 -9.72 5.76 18.78
CA PRO A 184 -10.05 6.86 17.85
C PRO A 184 -9.06 8.04 17.86
N SER A 185 -8.44 8.32 19.02
CA SER A 185 -7.42 9.36 19.15
C SER A 185 -6.13 8.98 18.45
N GLN A 186 -5.80 7.68 18.36
CA GLN A 186 -4.66 7.19 17.57
C GLN A 186 -4.92 7.36 16.08
N ASP A 187 -6.13 7.16 15.57
CA ASP A 187 -6.44 7.42 14.15
C ASP A 187 -6.29 8.91 13.81
N GLU A 188 -6.79 9.78 14.70
CA GLU A 188 -6.67 11.23 14.53
C GLU A 188 -5.21 11.68 14.62
N GLU A 189 -4.45 11.14 15.57
CA GLU A 189 -3.02 11.38 15.74
C GLU A 189 -2.23 10.84 14.54
N GLN A 190 -2.44 9.60 14.08
CA GLN A 190 -1.71 9.02 12.94
C GLN A 190 -2.05 9.70 11.61
N VAL A 191 -3.32 9.99 11.33
CA VAL A 191 -3.72 10.69 10.10
C VAL A 191 -3.24 12.14 10.15
N ARG A 192 -3.41 12.85 11.28
CA ARG A 192 -2.87 14.22 11.39
C ARG A 192 -1.35 14.25 11.43
N ASP A 193 -0.67 13.27 12.01
CA ASP A 193 0.80 13.20 12.05
C ASP A 193 1.40 12.70 10.71
N HIS A 194 0.62 12.00 9.90
CA HIS A 194 1.02 11.67 8.53
C HIS A 194 0.80 12.85 7.58
N TYR A 195 -0.30 13.61 7.73
CA TYR A 195 -0.71 14.62 6.73
C TYR A 195 -0.62 16.10 7.17
N ASP A 196 -0.64 16.42 8.47
CA ASP A 196 -0.84 17.78 9.01
C ASP A 196 0.27 18.25 9.97
N ARG A 197 0.88 17.34 10.73
CA ARG A 197 2.08 17.57 11.54
C ARG A 197 3.20 16.73 10.98
N GLY A 198 4.40 17.22 11.18
CA GLY A 198 5.20 16.44 12.08
C GLY A 198 5.58 17.34 13.23
N ASP A 199 5.94 16.72 14.31
CA ASP A 199 6.87 17.31 15.24
C ASP A 199 7.48 16.23 16.11
N ASP A 200 6.95 15.00 16.14
CA ASP A 200 7.61 13.91 16.86
C ASP A 200 7.34 12.57 16.17
N PHE A 201 8.34 11.99 15.52
CA PHE A 201 8.32 10.53 15.26
C PHE A 201 9.67 9.84 15.47
N TYR A 202 10.75 10.56 15.75
CA TYR A 202 11.96 9.97 16.31
C TYR A 202 12.59 10.99 17.25
N SER A 203 12.53 10.72 18.56
CA SER A 203 13.23 11.51 19.57
C SER A 203 14.74 11.44 19.33
N TRP A 204 15.25 12.39 18.55
CA TRP A 204 16.61 12.90 18.63
C TRP A 204 16.50 14.40 18.90
N PRO A 205 17.22 14.98 19.86
CA PRO A 205 16.78 16.20 20.58
C PRO A 205 16.79 17.53 19.78
N GLU A 206 16.99 17.52 18.47
CA GLU A 206 17.34 18.74 17.70
C GLU A 206 16.37 19.11 16.56
N ILE A 207 15.17 18.53 16.44
CA ILE A 207 14.27 18.87 15.31
C ILE A 207 12.84 19.12 15.79
N ARG A 208 12.61 20.31 16.36
CA ARG A 208 11.30 20.82 16.84
C ARG A 208 10.70 21.96 16.00
N ALA A 209 11.08 22.06 14.73
CA ALA A 209 10.42 22.96 13.81
C ALA A 209 10.71 22.49 12.38
N HIS A 210 9.70 22.19 11.55
CA HIS A 210 9.67 22.46 10.09
C HIS A 210 8.59 21.67 9.34
N TRP A 211 7.35 21.67 9.83
CA TRP A 211 6.32 20.80 9.25
C TRP A 211 5.25 21.49 8.39
N LEU A 212 5.30 22.82 8.30
CA LEU A 212 4.61 23.62 7.26
C LEU A 212 5.11 23.36 5.81
N ARG A 213 5.89 22.31 5.55
CA ARG A 213 6.62 22.14 4.28
C ARG A 213 6.49 20.77 3.62
N ARG A 214 5.70 19.84 4.17
CA ARG A 214 5.37 18.55 3.53
C ARG A 214 4.51 18.75 2.27
N ASP A 215 3.63 19.76 2.24
CA ASP A 215 2.84 20.13 1.06
C ASP A 215 3.69 20.40 -0.19
N VAL A 216 4.85 21.04 -0.02
CA VAL A 216 5.75 21.32 -1.15
C VAL A 216 6.43 20.05 -1.64
N ILE A 217 6.79 19.11 -0.75
CA ILE A 217 7.37 17.82 -1.16
C ILE A 217 6.31 16.99 -1.87
N ASN A 218 5.11 16.90 -1.30
CA ASN A 218 3.96 16.21 -1.87
C ASN A 218 3.64 16.77 -3.26
N HIS A 219 3.58 18.09 -3.43
CA HIS A 219 3.40 18.72 -4.74
C HIS A 219 4.48 18.34 -5.76
N ARG A 220 5.72 18.11 -5.32
CA ARG A 220 6.82 17.85 -6.25
C ARG A 220 6.82 16.42 -6.78
N PHE A 221 6.29 15.43 -6.04
CA PHE A 221 6.20 14.05 -6.56
C PHE A 221 4.78 13.64 -7.01
N LEU A 222 3.72 14.16 -6.38
CA LEU A 222 2.32 13.89 -6.75
C LEU A 222 1.84 14.68 -7.98
N GLY A 223 2.61 15.67 -8.42
CA GLY A 223 2.22 16.57 -9.50
C GLY A 223 1.13 17.56 -9.09
N PRO A 224 0.64 18.39 -10.04
CA PRO A 224 -0.28 19.50 -9.78
C PRO A 224 -1.67 19.04 -9.31
N ARG A 225 -2.06 17.79 -9.62
CA ARG A 225 -3.34 17.23 -9.19
C ARG A 225 -3.39 16.96 -7.69
N MET A 226 -2.26 16.80 -6.99
CA MET A 226 -2.21 16.49 -5.55
C MET A 226 -3.10 15.30 -5.19
N ILE A 227 -2.96 14.19 -5.90
CA ILE A 227 -3.71 12.95 -5.62
C ILE A 227 -2.72 11.90 -5.14
N TYR A 228 -2.92 11.41 -3.91
CA TYR A 228 -2.09 10.37 -3.30
C TYR A 228 -2.84 9.04 -3.22
N THR A 229 -3.31 8.58 -4.38
CA THR A 229 -3.96 7.27 -4.59
C THR A 229 -3.58 6.78 -5.99
N SER A 230 -3.84 5.51 -6.31
CA SER A 230 -3.58 4.96 -7.64
C SER A 230 -4.32 5.73 -8.75
N GLY A 231 -3.65 5.94 -9.89
CA GLY A 231 -4.25 6.35 -11.15
C GLY A 231 -4.62 5.16 -12.03
N ILE A 232 -5.10 5.42 -13.26
CA ILE A 232 -5.54 4.42 -14.23
C ILE A 232 -4.79 4.57 -15.55
N VAL A 233 -4.03 3.54 -15.93
CA VAL A 233 -3.55 3.34 -17.30
C VAL A 233 -4.73 3.02 -18.22
N ASN A 234 -4.90 3.81 -19.29
CA ASN A 234 -5.91 3.59 -20.34
C ASN A 234 -5.29 3.06 -21.64
N ASP A 235 -4.03 3.38 -21.93
CA ASP A 235 -3.36 2.97 -23.17
C ASP A 235 -2.09 2.16 -22.86
N ILE A 236 -2.11 0.87 -23.19
CA ILE A 236 -0.96 -0.02 -22.98
C ILE A 236 0.17 0.20 -23.99
N GLU A 237 -0.11 0.85 -25.12
CA GLU A 237 0.87 1.13 -26.19
C GLU A 237 1.64 2.43 -25.95
N ARG A 238 1.31 3.16 -24.87
CA ARG A 238 1.94 4.43 -24.54
C ARG A 238 2.28 4.55 -23.06
N LYS A 239 3.37 5.23 -22.76
CA LYS A 239 3.73 5.60 -21.39
C LYS A 239 3.01 6.90 -21.00
N GLU A 240 1.78 6.78 -20.48
CA GLU A 240 0.99 7.93 -20.01
C GLU A 240 1.68 8.68 -18.86
N THR A 241 1.45 9.99 -18.79
CA THR A 241 1.90 10.90 -17.73
C THR A 241 1.14 10.68 -16.42
N LEU A 242 1.67 11.16 -15.29
CA LEU A 242 0.97 11.03 -14.00
C LEU A 242 -0.41 11.71 -14.04
N GLU A 243 -0.50 12.86 -14.69
CA GLU A 243 -1.70 13.66 -14.80
C GLU A 243 -2.77 12.93 -15.62
N GLU A 244 -2.39 12.31 -16.74
CA GLU A 244 -3.29 11.43 -17.50
C GLU A 244 -3.81 10.27 -16.64
N LEU A 245 -2.93 9.56 -15.93
CA LEU A 245 -3.34 8.45 -15.05
C LEU A 245 -4.36 8.92 -13.99
N GLN A 246 -4.14 10.10 -13.41
CA GLN A 246 -5.02 10.64 -12.38
C GLN A 246 -6.34 11.15 -12.95
N ASP A 247 -6.33 11.82 -14.11
CA ASP A 247 -7.53 12.30 -14.77
C ASP A 247 -8.40 11.12 -15.27
N ASN A 248 -7.78 10.05 -15.79
CA ASN A 248 -8.43 8.78 -16.13
C ASN A 248 -9.16 8.19 -14.90
N LYS A 249 -8.49 8.19 -13.74
CA LYS A 249 -9.09 7.70 -12.49
C LYS A 249 -10.28 8.53 -12.05
N LEU A 250 -10.18 9.86 -12.10
CA LEU A 250 -11.28 10.76 -11.72
C LEU A 250 -12.51 10.52 -12.60
N ALA A 251 -12.31 10.39 -13.92
CA ALA A 251 -13.39 10.07 -14.85
C ALA A 251 -14.03 8.70 -14.55
N LEU A 252 -13.21 7.67 -14.32
CA LEU A 252 -13.70 6.32 -14.00
C LEU A 252 -14.53 6.28 -12.71
N VAL A 253 -14.07 6.95 -11.65
CA VAL A 253 -14.79 7.01 -10.37
C VAL A 253 -16.16 7.67 -10.56
N CYS A 254 -16.22 8.84 -11.22
CA CYS A 254 -17.49 9.51 -11.47
C CYS A 254 -18.41 8.69 -12.39
N HIS A 255 -17.84 7.96 -13.37
CA HIS A 255 -18.59 7.05 -14.24
C HIS A 255 -19.21 5.89 -13.43
N LYS A 256 -18.44 5.26 -12.55
CA LYS A 256 -18.92 4.17 -11.68
C LYS A 256 -19.96 4.61 -10.67
N LEU A 257 -19.89 5.85 -10.22
CA LEU A 257 -20.93 6.47 -9.40
C LEU A 257 -22.20 6.78 -10.20
N GLU A 258 -22.15 6.75 -11.53
CA GLU A 258 -23.24 7.18 -12.41
C GLU A 258 -23.72 8.59 -12.05
N LEU A 259 -22.75 9.47 -11.83
CA LEU A 259 -22.96 10.77 -11.22
C LEU A 259 -23.82 11.70 -12.09
N LYS A 260 -24.85 12.29 -11.50
CA LYS A 260 -25.79 13.23 -12.12
C LYS A 260 -25.76 14.60 -11.42
N PRO A 261 -26.22 15.67 -12.08
CA PRO A 261 -26.28 17.00 -11.45
C PRO A 261 -27.18 17.07 -10.20
N THR A 262 -28.17 16.19 -10.11
CA THR A 262 -29.09 16.10 -8.97
C THR A 262 -28.49 15.40 -7.76
N ASP A 263 -27.35 14.71 -7.92
CA ASP A 263 -26.81 13.86 -6.88
C ASP A 263 -26.14 14.66 -5.76
N THR A 264 -26.20 14.09 -4.56
CA THR A 264 -25.41 14.45 -3.39
C THR A 264 -24.27 13.45 -3.21
N LEU A 265 -23.03 13.93 -3.29
CA LEU A 265 -21.80 13.15 -3.19
C LEU A 265 -21.07 13.42 -1.87
N LEU A 266 -20.70 12.35 -1.17
CA LEU A 266 -19.76 12.37 -0.05
C LEU A 266 -18.45 11.69 -0.41
N ASP A 267 -17.34 12.41 -0.32
CA ASP A 267 -15.97 11.90 -0.47
C ASP A 267 -15.30 11.80 0.90
N ILE A 268 -15.19 10.56 1.41
CA ILE A 268 -14.64 10.27 2.73
C ILE A 268 -13.14 10.06 2.64
N GLY A 269 -12.37 10.98 3.23
CA GLY A 269 -10.92 11.04 3.06
C GLY A 269 -10.51 11.78 1.80
N CYS A 270 -11.14 12.92 1.52
CA CYS A 270 -11.06 13.62 0.22
C CYS A 270 -9.66 14.22 -0.12
N GLY A 271 -8.68 14.10 0.78
CA GLY A 271 -7.36 14.70 0.65
C GLY A 271 -7.42 16.19 0.30
N TRP A 272 -6.71 16.59 -0.75
CA TRP A 272 -6.71 17.98 -1.26
C TRP A 272 -7.94 18.36 -2.10
N GLY A 273 -9.02 17.57 -2.06
CA GLY A 273 -10.32 17.89 -2.66
C GLY A 273 -10.37 17.83 -4.19
N THR A 274 -9.44 17.10 -4.84
CA THR A 274 -9.39 17.02 -6.31
C THR A 274 -10.63 16.36 -6.89
N LEU A 275 -11.09 15.24 -6.29
CA LEU A 275 -12.28 14.53 -6.75
C LEU A 275 -13.54 15.37 -6.54
N VAL A 276 -13.72 15.97 -5.36
CA VAL A 276 -14.83 16.90 -5.07
C VAL A 276 -14.91 18.02 -6.09
N THR A 277 -13.77 18.65 -6.39
CA THR A 277 -13.70 19.73 -7.40
C THR A 277 -14.04 19.21 -8.80
N TYR A 278 -13.49 18.05 -9.17
CA TYR A 278 -13.74 17.43 -10.47
C TYR A 278 -15.21 17.06 -10.67
N ALA A 279 -15.83 16.44 -9.65
CA ALA A 279 -17.23 16.05 -9.64
C ALA A 279 -18.14 17.29 -9.75
N ALA A 280 -17.94 18.29 -8.90
CA ALA A 280 -18.73 19.53 -8.92
C ALA A 280 -18.60 20.27 -10.26
N LYS A 281 -17.39 20.38 -10.80
CA LYS A 281 -17.13 21.12 -12.04
C LYS A 281 -17.74 20.45 -13.28
N ASN A 282 -17.60 19.13 -13.41
CA ASN A 282 -17.97 18.42 -14.64
C ASN A 282 -19.39 17.85 -14.61
N PHE A 283 -19.95 17.61 -13.42
CA PHE A 283 -21.28 17.01 -13.26
C PHE A 283 -22.29 17.91 -12.55
N GLY A 284 -21.86 19.00 -11.89
CA GLY A 284 -22.77 19.94 -11.20
C GLY A 284 -23.44 19.39 -9.94
N CYS A 285 -23.02 18.23 -9.45
CA CYS A 285 -23.55 17.59 -8.23
C CYS A 285 -23.22 18.40 -6.96
N ASP A 286 -23.96 18.16 -5.86
CA ASP A 286 -23.60 18.67 -4.53
C ASP A 286 -22.51 17.78 -3.93
N ALA A 287 -21.26 18.23 -3.95
CA ALA A 287 -20.11 17.45 -3.52
C ALA A 287 -19.57 17.95 -2.17
N THR A 288 -19.51 17.04 -1.19
CA THR A 288 -18.91 17.27 0.13
C THR A 288 -17.71 16.35 0.32
N GLY A 289 -16.54 16.92 0.55
CA GLY A 289 -15.37 16.16 1.02
C GLY A 289 -15.18 16.30 2.52
N VAL A 290 -14.73 15.23 3.17
CA VAL A 290 -14.30 15.28 4.58
C VAL A 290 -12.85 14.82 4.71
N THR A 291 -12.09 15.54 5.52
CA THR A 291 -10.71 15.19 5.91
C THR A 291 -10.44 15.69 7.33
N LEU A 292 -9.50 15.05 8.03
CA LEU A 292 -8.99 15.53 9.33
C LEU A 292 -7.92 16.62 9.17
N GLY A 293 -7.41 16.82 7.95
CA GLY A 293 -6.33 17.75 7.66
C GLY A 293 -6.82 19.20 7.49
N LYS A 294 -6.38 20.11 8.35
CA LYS A 294 -6.72 21.55 8.28
C LYS A 294 -6.12 22.19 7.03
N ASN A 295 -4.88 21.83 6.68
CA ASN A 295 -4.21 22.36 5.49
C ASN A 295 -4.84 21.82 4.21
N GLN A 296 -5.16 20.52 4.19
CA GLN A 296 -5.90 19.89 3.09
C GLN A 296 -7.28 20.55 2.88
N THR A 297 -8.00 20.84 3.97
CA THR A 297 -9.29 21.53 3.91
C THR A 297 -9.17 22.92 3.28
N LYS A 298 -8.20 23.74 3.75
CA LYS A 298 -7.96 25.07 3.21
C LYS A 298 -7.57 25.01 1.73
N PHE A 299 -6.69 24.08 1.38
CA PHE A 299 -6.24 23.87 0.01
C PHE A 299 -7.40 23.45 -0.91
N GLY A 300 -8.19 22.47 -0.50
CA GLY A 300 -9.30 21.94 -1.28
C GLY A 300 -10.40 22.98 -1.51
N ASN A 301 -10.78 23.76 -0.49
CA ASN A 301 -11.75 24.84 -0.66
C ASN A 301 -11.22 25.96 -1.58
N LYS A 302 -9.94 26.30 -1.48
CA LYS A 302 -9.31 27.23 -2.43
C LYS A 302 -9.37 26.67 -3.86
N ARG A 303 -9.05 25.39 -4.05
CA ARG A 303 -9.10 24.72 -5.36
C ARG A 303 -10.51 24.74 -5.97
N ILE A 304 -11.55 24.51 -5.16
CA ILE A 304 -12.96 24.60 -5.58
C ILE A 304 -13.24 26.00 -6.13
N ALA A 305 -12.91 27.05 -5.37
CA ALA A 305 -13.11 28.44 -5.77
C ALA A 305 -12.30 28.82 -7.02
N ASP A 306 -11.02 28.47 -7.06
CA ASP A 306 -10.12 28.75 -8.20
C ASP A 306 -10.56 28.06 -9.50
N ASN A 307 -11.37 27.00 -9.40
CA ASN A 307 -11.93 26.28 -10.55
C ASN A 307 -13.34 26.73 -10.94
N GLY A 308 -13.86 27.81 -10.34
CA GLY A 308 -15.15 28.40 -10.66
C GLY A 308 -16.36 27.56 -10.22
N CYS A 309 -16.18 26.65 -9.28
CA CYS A 309 -17.29 25.85 -8.74
C CYS A 309 -18.14 26.69 -7.78
N ASP A 310 -19.45 26.46 -7.78
CA ASP A 310 -20.35 27.06 -6.79
C ASP A 310 -20.04 26.51 -5.39
N THR A 311 -19.53 27.37 -4.51
CA THR A 311 -19.16 27.02 -3.13
C THR A 311 -20.34 26.61 -2.24
N SER A 312 -21.59 26.88 -2.66
CA SER A 312 -22.78 26.34 -2.00
C SER A 312 -22.97 24.85 -2.30
N ARG A 313 -22.52 24.41 -3.48
CA ARG A 313 -22.64 23.04 -4.00
C ARG A 313 -21.37 22.22 -3.85
N ALA A 314 -20.23 22.83 -3.56
CA ALA A 314 -18.96 22.13 -3.40
C ALA A 314 -18.20 22.65 -2.17
N ARG A 315 -17.85 21.75 -1.24
CA ARG A 315 -17.19 22.12 0.02
C ARG A 315 -16.33 20.99 0.58
N ILE A 316 -15.22 21.37 1.21
CA ILE A 316 -14.38 20.46 2.01
C ILE A 316 -14.54 20.82 3.49
N LEU A 317 -14.81 19.83 4.33
CA LEU A 317 -14.97 20.00 5.76
C LEU A 317 -13.79 19.36 6.50
N CYS A 318 -13.20 20.11 7.42
CA CYS A 318 -12.22 19.57 8.37
C CYS A 318 -12.98 18.86 9.49
N LYS A 319 -13.43 17.63 9.23
CA LYS A 319 -14.32 16.89 10.11
C LYS A 319 -14.03 15.40 10.04
N ASP A 320 -14.16 14.73 11.19
CA ASP A 320 -14.13 13.28 11.23
C ASP A 320 -15.39 12.72 10.55
N TYR A 321 -15.22 11.70 9.71
CA TYR A 321 -16.35 11.04 9.07
C TYR A 321 -17.33 10.46 10.11
N ARG A 322 -16.81 10.09 11.29
CA ARG A 322 -17.57 9.54 12.43
C ARG A 322 -18.60 10.53 12.98
N GLU A 323 -18.37 11.82 12.78
CA GLU A 323 -19.25 12.89 13.26
C GLU A 323 -20.30 13.34 12.22
N ILE A 324 -20.33 12.73 11.04
CA ILE A 324 -21.37 13.04 10.04
C ILE A 324 -22.69 12.46 10.56
N GLY A 325 -23.67 13.34 10.81
CA GLY A 325 -24.98 12.95 11.31
C GLY A 325 -25.72 12.08 10.30
N VAL A 326 -26.29 10.97 10.78
CA VAL A 326 -27.01 9.97 9.97
C VAL A 326 -28.31 10.48 9.37
N ASP A 327 -28.80 11.63 9.83
CA ASP A 327 -29.98 12.31 9.28
C ASP A 327 -29.73 12.86 7.87
N LYS A 328 -28.45 13.14 7.53
CA LYS A 328 -28.06 13.52 6.19
C LYS A 328 -27.69 12.28 5.39
N LYS A 329 -28.50 11.94 4.39
CA LYS A 329 -28.18 10.89 3.41
C LYS A 329 -27.49 11.47 2.17
N PHE A 330 -26.73 10.61 1.51
CA PHE A 330 -26.06 10.91 0.26
C PHE A 330 -26.44 9.86 -0.80
N SER A 331 -26.81 10.33 -1.98
CA SER A 331 -27.06 9.46 -3.14
C SER A 331 -25.81 8.72 -3.60
N LYS A 332 -24.62 9.30 -3.38
CA LYS A 332 -23.33 8.78 -3.81
C LYS A 332 -22.30 8.90 -2.69
N ILE A 333 -21.58 7.82 -2.41
CA ILE A 333 -20.45 7.85 -1.48
C ILE A 333 -19.22 7.31 -2.19
N VAL A 334 -18.07 7.94 -1.94
CA VAL A 334 -16.77 7.47 -2.37
C VAL A 334 -15.80 7.46 -1.20
N SER A 335 -14.97 6.43 -1.13
CA SER A 335 -13.84 6.34 -0.21
C SER A 335 -12.67 5.71 -0.95
N LEU A 336 -11.62 6.48 -1.19
CA LEU A 336 -10.46 6.05 -1.97
C LEU A 336 -9.20 5.97 -1.11
N GLU A 337 -8.69 4.75 -0.91
CA GLU A 337 -7.46 4.47 -0.16
C GLU A 337 -7.40 5.16 1.21
N MET A 338 -8.55 5.16 1.89
CA MET A 338 -8.73 5.66 3.25
C MET A 338 -8.88 4.50 4.24
N ALA A 339 -9.52 3.41 3.82
CA ALA A 339 -9.93 2.31 4.70
C ALA A 339 -8.76 1.53 5.31
N GLU A 340 -7.58 1.60 4.69
CA GLU A 340 -6.30 1.08 5.17
C GLU A 340 -5.95 1.63 6.56
N HIS A 341 -6.41 2.86 6.86
CA HIS A 341 -6.15 3.59 8.10
C HIS A 341 -7.28 3.46 9.14
N VAL A 342 -8.37 2.76 8.83
CA VAL A 342 -9.52 2.63 9.76
C VAL A 342 -9.22 1.67 10.91
N GLY A 343 -8.33 0.72 10.70
CA GLY A 343 -8.09 -0.36 11.66
C GLY A 343 -8.99 -1.57 11.40
N ILE A 344 -8.44 -2.79 11.42
CA ILE A 344 -9.20 -4.05 11.26
C ILE A 344 -10.36 -4.14 12.26
N ARG A 345 -10.17 -3.63 13.49
CA ARG A 345 -11.17 -3.64 14.57
C ARG A 345 -12.38 -2.75 14.27
N ASN A 346 -12.15 -1.58 13.68
CA ASN A 346 -13.18 -0.57 13.45
C ASN A 346 -13.81 -0.68 12.05
N TYR A 347 -13.25 -1.51 11.18
CA TYR A 347 -13.65 -1.65 9.78
C TYR A 347 -15.16 -1.89 9.60
N ASN A 348 -15.76 -2.79 10.38
CA ASN A 348 -17.21 -3.04 10.32
C ASN A 348 -18.03 -1.82 10.76
N SER A 349 -17.59 -1.09 11.79
CA SER A 349 -18.29 0.11 12.27
C SER A 349 -18.25 1.21 11.22
N PHE A 350 -17.10 1.39 10.58
CA PHE A 350 -16.93 2.31 9.46
C PHE A 350 -17.87 1.96 8.31
N LEU A 351 -17.88 0.70 7.85
CA LEU A 351 -18.77 0.29 6.76
C LEU A 351 -20.25 0.41 7.12
N ARG A 352 -20.64 0.14 8.38
CA ARG A 352 -22.02 0.38 8.85
C ARG A 352 -22.39 1.84 8.81
N GLN A 353 -21.49 2.74 9.20
CA GLN A 353 -21.72 4.17 9.07
C GLN A 353 -21.85 4.59 7.60
N VAL A 354 -21.01 4.07 6.70
CA VAL A 354 -21.14 4.31 5.26
C VAL A 354 -22.49 3.82 4.74
N TYR A 355 -22.94 2.65 5.19
CA TYR A 355 -24.27 2.11 4.85
C TYR A 355 -25.38 3.04 5.33
N ASP A 356 -25.30 3.52 6.57
CA ASP A 356 -26.30 4.41 7.14
C ASP A 356 -26.31 5.78 6.45
N LEU A 357 -25.17 6.30 6.00
CA LEU A 357 -25.09 7.57 5.28
C LEU A 357 -25.56 7.48 3.82
N LEU A 358 -25.56 6.28 3.23
CA LEU A 358 -25.98 6.08 1.84
C LEU A 358 -27.50 6.08 1.74
N GLU A 359 -28.06 6.67 0.69
CA GLU A 359 -29.47 6.48 0.31
C GLU A 359 -29.75 5.03 -0.11
N ASP A 360 -31.02 4.63 -0.17
CA ASP A 360 -31.40 3.24 -0.43
C ASP A 360 -31.08 2.79 -1.87
N ASP A 361 -31.21 3.72 -2.84
CA ASP A 361 -30.82 3.53 -4.23
C ASP A 361 -29.42 4.11 -4.53
N GLY A 362 -28.65 4.40 -3.47
CA GLY A 362 -27.34 5.03 -3.60
C GLY A 362 -26.24 4.08 -4.07
N ILE A 363 -25.16 4.67 -4.60
CA ILE A 363 -23.97 3.92 -5.06
C ILE A 363 -22.76 4.29 -4.20
N LEU A 364 -22.05 3.27 -3.74
CA LEU A 364 -20.74 3.36 -3.12
C LEU A 364 -19.65 2.98 -4.12
N VAL A 365 -18.62 3.82 -4.27
CA VAL A 365 -17.32 3.42 -4.84
C VAL A 365 -16.29 3.36 -3.72
N PHE A 366 -15.78 2.17 -3.47
CA PHE A 366 -14.87 1.85 -2.40
C PHE A 366 -13.55 1.36 -2.98
N GLN A 367 -12.46 2.08 -2.73
CA GLN A 367 -11.13 1.70 -3.19
C GLN A 367 -10.18 1.48 -2.01
N VAL A 368 -9.49 0.35 -2.00
CA VAL A 368 -8.58 -0.03 -0.91
C VAL A 368 -7.41 -0.87 -1.44
N ALA A 369 -6.23 -0.63 -0.89
CA ALA A 369 -5.03 -1.43 -1.12
C ALA A 369 -5.05 -2.71 -0.25
N GLY A 370 -4.47 -3.79 -0.77
CA GLY A 370 -4.41 -5.05 -0.06
C GLY A 370 -3.23 -5.91 -0.49
N ILE A 371 -2.78 -6.76 0.43
CA ILE A 371 -1.69 -7.72 0.19
C ILE A 371 -2.28 -9.04 -0.32
N ARG A 372 -1.53 -9.73 -1.21
CA ARG A 372 -1.97 -11.05 -1.71
C ARG A 372 -2.12 -12.05 -0.55
N PRO A 373 -3.20 -12.86 -0.52
CA PRO A 373 -3.45 -13.78 0.59
C PRO A 373 -2.43 -14.92 0.64
N HIS A 374 -1.99 -15.43 -0.51
CA HIS A 374 -0.94 -16.45 -0.60
C HIS A 374 0.44 -15.78 -0.73
N TRP A 375 0.88 -15.18 0.39
CA TRP A 375 2.09 -14.38 0.50
C TRP A 375 3.38 -15.21 0.47
N GLN A 376 4.48 -14.56 0.13
CA GLN A 376 5.85 -14.99 0.29
C GLN A 376 6.51 -14.16 1.39
N TYR A 377 7.60 -14.65 2.00
CA TYR A 377 8.30 -13.91 3.05
C TYR A 377 8.76 -12.52 2.59
N GLU A 378 9.03 -12.35 1.30
CA GLU A 378 9.27 -11.04 0.69
C GLU A 378 8.11 -10.06 0.91
N ASP A 379 6.86 -10.47 0.63
CA ASP A 379 5.68 -9.59 0.78
C ASP A 379 5.43 -9.27 2.25
N LEU A 380 5.60 -10.25 3.14
CA LEU A 380 5.45 -10.08 4.57
C LEU A 380 6.46 -9.07 5.11
N ILE A 381 7.73 -9.21 4.76
CA ILE A 381 8.79 -8.28 5.20
C ILE A 381 8.55 -6.89 4.63
N TRP A 382 8.07 -6.79 3.39
CA TRP A 382 7.67 -5.51 2.80
C TRP A 382 6.48 -4.88 3.55
N GLY A 383 5.45 -5.65 3.90
CA GLY A 383 4.34 -5.18 4.73
C GLY A 383 4.78 -4.69 6.11
N LEU A 384 5.74 -5.37 6.75
CA LEU A 384 6.33 -4.93 8.01
C LEU A 384 7.17 -3.65 7.84
N PHE A 385 7.88 -3.49 6.72
CA PHE A 385 8.56 -2.24 6.38
C PHE A 385 7.55 -1.09 6.23
N MET A 386 6.45 -1.33 5.51
CA MET A 386 5.38 -0.35 5.30
C MET A 386 4.79 0.10 6.63
N ASN A 387 4.38 -0.83 7.49
CA ASN A 387 3.83 -0.51 8.80
C ASN A 387 4.84 0.19 9.72
N LYS A 388 6.12 -0.21 9.69
CA LYS A 388 7.14 0.38 10.57
C LYS A 388 7.56 1.80 10.17
N TYR A 389 7.70 2.09 8.87
CA TYR A 389 8.37 3.30 8.41
C TYR A 389 7.50 4.25 7.58
N VAL A 390 6.45 3.75 6.93
CA VAL A 390 5.66 4.54 5.97
C VAL A 390 4.27 4.84 6.53
N PHE A 391 3.53 3.80 6.92
CA PHE A 391 2.16 3.90 7.44
C PHE A 391 2.00 3.15 8.78
N PRO A 392 2.54 3.67 9.89
CA PRO A 392 2.23 3.15 11.22
C PRO A 392 0.72 3.14 11.47
N GLY A 393 0.22 2.03 12.02
CA GLY A 393 -1.20 1.82 12.33
C GLY A 393 -2.13 1.52 11.15
N ALA A 394 -1.65 1.57 9.90
CA ALA A 394 -2.41 1.10 8.74
C ALA A 394 -2.42 -0.43 8.67
N ASP A 395 -3.22 -1.09 9.51
CA ASP A 395 -3.32 -2.55 9.59
C ASP A 395 -4.42 -3.14 8.69
N ALA A 396 -5.29 -2.29 8.11
CA ALA A 396 -6.48 -2.72 7.39
C ALA A 396 -6.27 -2.96 5.88
N SER A 397 -5.02 -3.03 5.42
CA SER A 397 -4.63 -3.40 4.05
C SER A 397 -4.79 -4.91 3.80
N CYS A 398 -6.03 -5.37 3.83
CA CYS A 398 -6.40 -6.79 3.79
C CYS A 398 -6.61 -7.33 2.37
N ALA A 399 -6.60 -8.66 2.23
CA ALA A 399 -6.89 -9.32 0.96
C ALA A 399 -8.33 -9.08 0.49
N LEU A 400 -8.56 -9.11 -0.83
CA LEU A 400 -9.86 -8.83 -1.47
C LEU A 400 -11.02 -9.62 -0.86
N ASN A 401 -10.84 -10.92 -0.61
CA ASN A 401 -11.90 -11.77 -0.05
C ASN A 401 -12.34 -11.32 1.35
N TRP A 402 -11.43 -10.78 2.15
CA TRP A 402 -11.76 -10.24 3.45
C TRP A 402 -12.55 -8.93 3.30
N VAL A 403 -12.12 -8.03 2.41
CA VAL A 403 -12.81 -6.75 2.15
C VAL A 403 -14.24 -6.98 1.66
N ILE A 404 -14.43 -7.88 0.68
CA ILE A 404 -15.75 -8.25 0.16
C ILE A 404 -16.65 -8.80 1.28
N GLY A 405 -16.14 -9.75 2.08
CA GLY A 405 -16.90 -10.29 3.20
C GLY A 405 -17.29 -9.24 4.25
N ARG A 406 -16.49 -8.18 4.42
CA ARG A 406 -16.81 -7.05 5.30
C ARG A 406 -17.88 -6.12 4.72
N LEU A 407 -17.81 -5.83 3.43
CA LEU A 407 -18.85 -5.05 2.72
C LEU A 407 -20.18 -5.78 2.73
N GLU A 408 -20.20 -7.06 2.36
CA GLU A 408 -21.42 -7.88 2.37
C GLU A 408 -21.97 -8.03 3.79
N GLY A 409 -21.10 -8.26 4.78
CA GLY A 409 -21.48 -8.31 6.19
C GLY A 409 -22.03 -6.99 6.74
N ALA A 410 -21.70 -5.85 6.12
CA ALA A 410 -22.28 -4.56 6.44
C ALA A 410 -23.64 -4.32 5.75
N GLY A 411 -24.08 -5.22 4.85
CA GLY A 411 -25.36 -5.15 4.14
C GLY A 411 -25.27 -4.63 2.71
N PHE A 412 -24.06 -4.46 2.16
CA PHE A 412 -23.89 -4.10 0.76
C PHE A 412 -23.99 -5.31 -0.18
N GLU A 413 -24.45 -5.08 -1.40
CA GLU A 413 -24.32 -5.99 -2.53
C GLU A 413 -23.25 -5.46 -3.48
N ILE A 414 -22.33 -6.33 -3.89
CA ILE A 414 -21.22 -5.97 -4.76
C ILE A 414 -21.70 -5.93 -6.22
N LYS A 415 -21.55 -4.77 -6.85
CA LYS A 415 -21.92 -4.54 -8.25
C LYS A 415 -20.76 -4.83 -9.20
N SER A 416 -19.54 -4.39 -8.86
CA SER A 416 -18.34 -4.70 -9.64
C SER A 416 -17.07 -4.62 -8.80
N VAL A 417 -16.02 -5.31 -9.25
CA VAL A 417 -14.69 -5.30 -8.63
C VAL A 417 -13.64 -5.21 -9.74
N ASP A 418 -12.81 -4.17 -9.68
CA ASP A 418 -11.66 -3.99 -10.56
C ASP A 418 -10.35 -4.08 -9.78
N VAL A 419 -9.37 -4.78 -10.34
CA VAL A 419 -8.05 -4.96 -9.75
C VAL A 419 -7.07 -3.97 -10.39
N LEU A 420 -6.65 -2.97 -9.61
CA LEU A 420 -5.86 -1.84 -10.07
C LEU A 420 -4.35 -1.97 -9.78
N GLY A 421 -3.86 -3.10 -9.26
CA GLY A 421 -2.46 -3.25 -8.82
C GLY A 421 -1.42 -2.88 -9.89
N VAL A 422 -1.66 -3.25 -11.15
CA VAL A 422 -0.75 -2.91 -12.25
C VAL A 422 -0.78 -1.42 -12.60
N HIS A 423 -1.95 -0.79 -12.53
CA HIS A 423 -2.11 0.66 -12.69
C HIS A 423 -1.45 1.42 -11.53
N TYR A 424 -1.47 0.83 -10.33
CA TYR A 424 -0.79 1.38 -9.17
C TYR A 424 0.74 1.34 -9.35
N SER A 425 1.29 0.26 -9.89
CA SER A 425 2.71 0.21 -10.25
C SER A 425 3.11 1.33 -11.20
N ALA A 426 2.31 1.57 -12.25
CA ALA A 426 2.55 2.68 -13.17
C ALA A 426 2.51 4.05 -12.47
N THR A 427 1.54 4.25 -11.57
CA THR A 427 1.40 5.47 -10.77
C THR A 427 2.61 5.70 -9.86
N LEU A 428 3.01 4.67 -9.10
CA LEU A 428 4.18 4.70 -8.21
C LEU A 428 5.46 4.97 -8.97
N HIS A 429 5.57 4.46 -10.21
CA HIS A 429 6.72 4.71 -11.06
C HIS A 429 6.79 6.19 -11.47
N ARG A 430 5.65 6.83 -11.81
CA ARG A 430 5.63 8.28 -12.08
C ARG A 430 5.97 9.10 -10.84
N TRP A 431 5.48 8.69 -9.66
CA TRP A 431 5.88 9.31 -8.40
C TRP A 431 7.37 9.17 -8.14
N TYR A 432 7.96 8.00 -8.41
CA TYR A 432 9.39 7.76 -8.32
C TYR A 432 10.19 8.67 -9.27
N GLU A 433 9.78 8.76 -10.54
CA GLU A 433 10.42 9.62 -11.53
C GLU A 433 10.36 11.10 -11.12
N ASN A 434 9.21 11.58 -10.65
CA ASN A 434 9.05 12.93 -10.13
C ASN A 434 9.88 13.18 -8.86
N TRP A 435 9.96 12.19 -7.97
CA TRP A 435 10.79 12.26 -6.78
C TRP A 435 12.28 12.41 -7.13
N MET A 436 12.74 11.62 -8.09
CA MET A 436 14.13 11.62 -8.56
C MET A 436 14.48 12.92 -9.31
N SER A 437 13.59 13.43 -10.16
CA SER A 437 13.82 14.66 -10.91
C SER A 437 13.85 15.91 -10.01
N ASN A 438 13.15 15.90 -8.88
CA ASN A 438 13.11 17.01 -7.92
C ASN A 438 14.15 16.89 -6.79
N ARG A 439 15.02 15.88 -6.84
CA ARG A 439 16.04 15.61 -5.82
C ARG A 439 16.81 16.85 -5.39
N ASP A 440 17.46 17.54 -6.33
CA ASP A 440 18.39 18.62 -5.99
C ASP A 440 17.65 19.84 -5.42
N ALA A 441 16.45 20.12 -5.92
CA ALA A 441 15.59 21.17 -5.41
C ALA A 441 15.12 20.89 -3.96
N ILE A 442 14.82 19.63 -3.63
CA ILE A 442 14.47 19.24 -2.26
C ILE A 442 15.74 19.26 -1.38
N THR A 443 16.89 18.80 -1.87
CA THR A 443 18.16 18.85 -1.11
C THR A 443 18.50 20.28 -0.69
N ALA A 444 18.46 21.22 -1.64
CA ALA A 444 18.80 22.62 -1.42
C ALA A 444 17.87 23.30 -0.39
N LYS A 445 16.60 22.90 -0.34
CA LYS A 445 15.58 23.54 0.51
C LYS A 445 15.53 22.99 1.94
N TYR A 446 15.81 21.70 2.15
CA TYR A 446 15.60 21.04 3.44
C TYR A 446 16.89 20.67 4.18
N GLY A 447 18.05 20.86 3.54
CA GLY A 447 19.35 20.65 4.15
C GLY A 447 19.73 19.17 4.30
N ASP A 448 21.02 18.89 4.21
CA ASP A 448 21.58 17.54 4.03
C ASP A 448 21.24 16.53 5.15
N ARG A 449 21.03 16.98 6.39
CA ARG A 449 20.85 16.08 7.56
C ARG A 449 19.42 15.54 7.66
N TRP A 450 18.41 16.41 7.60
CA TRP A 450 16.99 16.01 7.56
C TRP A 450 16.67 15.29 6.24
N TYR A 451 17.27 15.75 5.16
CA TYR A 451 17.10 15.19 3.83
C TYR A 451 17.67 13.76 3.67
N ARG A 452 18.54 13.26 4.55
CA ARG A 452 19.07 11.89 4.43
C ARG A 452 18.08 10.83 4.93
N GLY A 453 17.69 10.85 6.20
CA GLY A 453 16.85 9.78 6.78
C GLY A 453 15.47 9.64 6.14
N SER A 454 14.65 10.70 6.17
CA SER A 454 13.28 10.66 5.62
C SER A 454 13.27 10.38 4.12
N ARG A 455 14.19 10.98 3.35
CA ARG A 455 14.25 10.73 1.90
C ARG A 455 14.60 9.28 1.59
N GLN A 456 15.57 8.71 2.29
CA GLN A 456 16.02 7.34 2.02
C GLN A 456 14.87 6.35 2.23
N ILE A 457 14.04 6.57 3.26
CA ILE A 457 12.81 5.81 3.49
C ILE A 457 11.86 5.95 2.29
N TRP A 458 11.53 7.18 1.88
CA TRP A 458 10.60 7.43 0.76
C TRP A 458 11.14 6.91 -0.58
N LEU A 459 12.43 7.02 -0.83
CA LEU A 459 13.07 6.50 -2.04
C LEU A 459 12.99 4.97 -2.08
N TYR A 460 13.29 4.30 -0.96
CA TYR A 460 13.14 2.85 -0.84
C TYR A 460 11.67 2.43 -0.97
N PHE A 461 10.76 3.16 -0.31
CA PHE A 461 9.32 2.92 -0.40
C PHE A 461 8.83 2.99 -1.84
N LEU A 462 9.04 4.11 -2.53
CA LEU A 462 8.56 4.29 -3.91
C LEU A 462 9.14 3.22 -4.84
N ALA A 463 10.44 2.94 -4.76
CA ALA A 463 11.08 1.92 -5.57
C ALA A 463 10.55 0.50 -5.28
N SER A 464 10.46 0.11 -4.00
CA SER A 464 9.95 -1.22 -3.61
C SER A 464 8.46 -1.38 -3.92
N ALA A 465 7.67 -0.31 -3.81
CA ALA A 465 6.24 -0.33 -4.11
C ALA A 465 5.96 -0.47 -5.61
N VAL A 466 6.76 0.17 -6.48
CA VAL A 466 6.70 -0.06 -7.94
C VAL A 466 6.79 -1.55 -8.26
N ILE A 467 7.81 -2.21 -7.69
CA ILE A 467 8.08 -3.64 -7.91
C ILE A 467 6.96 -4.50 -7.31
N THR A 468 6.59 -4.24 -6.05
CA THR A 468 5.60 -5.04 -5.30
C THR A 468 4.23 -5.02 -5.97
N SER A 469 3.78 -3.85 -6.44
CA SER A 469 2.51 -3.71 -7.17
C SER A 469 2.56 -4.34 -8.57
N ARG A 470 3.71 -4.25 -9.26
CA ARG A 470 3.87 -4.86 -10.60
C ARG A 470 3.75 -6.39 -10.56
N GLN A 471 4.32 -7.01 -9.52
CA GLN A 471 4.35 -8.47 -9.36
C GLN A 471 3.13 -9.03 -8.60
N GLY A 472 2.18 -8.17 -8.23
CA GLY A 472 0.95 -8.56 -7.52
C GLY A 472 1.18 -8.99 -6.07
N GLY A 473 2.29 -8.58 -5.43
CA GLY A 473 2.51 -8.77 -3.99
C GLY A 473 1.55 -7.92 -3.16
N ALA A 474 1.31 -6.69 -3.63
CA ALA A 474 0.23 -5.82 -3.21
C ALA A 474 -0.60 -5.39 -4.43
N SER A 475 -1.86 -5.07 -4.22
CA SER A 475 -2.77 -4.59 -5.26
C SER A 475 -3.70 -3.53 -4.68
N VAL A 476 -4.44 -2.87 -5.55
CA VAL A 476 -5.58 -2.01 -5.19
C VAL A 476 -6.83 -2.61 -5.79
N PHE A 477 -7.93 -2.54 -5.05
CA PHE A 477 -9.23 -3.00 -5.49
C PHE A 477 -10.17 -1.80 -5.51
N GLN A 478 -10.83 -1.56 -6.63
CA GLN A 478 -11.91 -0.58 -6.72
C GLN A 478 -13.23 -1.34 -6.87
N ILE A 479 -14.09 -1.16 -5.89
CA ILE A 479 -15.31 -1.93 -5.69
C ILE A 479 -16.49 -0.97 -5.79
N SER A 480 -17.44 -1.27 -6.67
CA SER A 480 -18.74 -0.59 -6.67
C SER A 480 -19.76 -1.44 -5.95
N ALA A 481 -20.57 -0.84 -5.09
CA ALA A 481 -21.58 -1.52 -4.31
C ALA A 481 -22.82 -0.64 -4.10
N HIS A 482 -23.92 -1.25 -3.73
CA HIS A 482 -25.15 -0.59 -3.29
C HIS A 482 -25.73 -1.34 -2.08
N LYS A 483 -26.77 -0.80 -1.43
CA LYS A 483 -27.42 -1.53 -0.35
C LYS A 483 -28.09 -2.79 -0.88
N ASN A 484 -27.96 -3.91 -0.18
CA ASN A 484 -28.63 -5.16 -0.52
C ASN A 484 -30.09 -5.13 -0.05
N LEU A 485 -30.92 -4.35 -0.73
CA LEU A 485 -32.35 -4.23 -0.47
C LEU A 485 -33.16 -4.95 -1.54
N ASN A 486 -34.32 -5.50 -1.15
CA ASN A 486 -35.23 -6.16 -2.09
C ASN A 486 -35.82 -5.18 -3.11
N SER A 487 -35.94 -3.90 -2.74
CA SER A 487 -36.46 -2.83 -3.60
C SER A 487 -35.47 -2.35 -4.66
N TYR A 488 -34.18 -2.66 -4.54
CA TYR A 488 -33.17 -2.14 -5.44
C TYR A 488 -33.33 -2.68 -6.87
N HIS A 489 -33.42 -1.78 -7.86
CA HIS A 489 -33.64 -2.11 -9.26
C HIS A 489 -32.37 -2.63 -9.96
N ARG A 490 -31.97 -3.87 -9.67
CA ARG A 490 -30.75 -4.51 -10.22
C ARG A 490 -30.65 -4.52 -11.74
N VAL A 491 -31.77 -4.50 -12.45
CA VAL A 491 -31.80 -4.44 -13.93
C VAL A 491 -31.10 -3.18 -14.46
N GLU A 492 -31.13 -2.08 -13.72
CA GLU A 492 -30.48 -0.82 -14.11
C GLU A 492 -28.96 -0.89 -14.01
N ALA A 493 -28.40 -1.87 -13.28
CA ALA A 493 -26.95 -2.09 -13.23
C ALA A 493 -26.40 -2.74 -14.51
N ILE A 494 -27.25 -3.39 -15.32
CA ILE A 494 -26.82 -4.14 -16.52
C ILE A 494 -25.90 -3.31 -17.42
N PRO A 495 -26.24 -2.08 -17.85
CA PRO A 495 -25.37 -1.28 -18.73
C PRO A 495 -23.98 -0.96 -18.17
N SER A 496 -23.83 -0.97 -16.84
CA SER A 496 -22.54 -0.70 -16.17
C SER A 496 -21.59 -1.91 -16.17
N HIS A 497 -22.06 -3.10 -16.53
CA HIS A 497 -21.25 -4.32 -16.61
C HIS A 497 -20.45 -4.41 -17.92
N THR A 498 -19.62 -3.39 -18.18
CA THR A 498 -18.92 -3.20 -19.47
C THR A 498 -18.08 -4.40 -19.92
N SER A 499 -17.50 -5.16 -18.98
CA SER A 499 -16.72 -6.37 -19.29
C SER A 499 -17.55 -7.56 -19.80
N LEU A 500 -18.87 -7.55 -19.59
CA LEU A 500 -19.79 -8.60 -20.08
C LEU A 500 -20.26 -8.32 -21.51
N PHE A 501 -20.27 -7.05 -21.94
CA PHE A 501 -20.66 -6.66 -23.28
C PHE A 501 -19.47 -6.71 -24.24
N PHE A 502 -19.11 -7.93 -24.67
CA PHE A 502 -18.16 -8.09 -25.76
C PHE A 502 -18.89 -8.17 -27.10
N LYS A 503 -18.39 -7.47 -28.12
CA LYS A 503 -18.78 -7.71 -29.50
C LYS A 503 -17.81 -8.74 -30.09
N PRO A 504 -18.26 -9.95 -30.48
CA PRO A 504 -17.38 -10.94 -31.06
C PRO A 504 -16.77 -10.42 -32.37
N ALA A 505 -15.51 -10.76 -32.63
CA ALA A 505 -14.80 -10.31 -33.85
C ALA A 505 -15.44 -10.83 -35.15
N LYS A 506 -16.24 -11.89 -35.05
CA LYS A 506 -17.06 -12.44 -36.12
C LYS A 506 -18.43 -12.77 -35.51
N GLU A 507 -19.49 -12.44 -36.23
CA GLU A 507 -20.84 -12.83 -35.81
C GLU A 507 -20.92 -14.36 -35.69
N PRO A 508 -21.26 -14.90 -34.50
CA PRO A 508 -21.29 -16.33 -34.30
C PRO A 508 -22.44 -16.94 -35.12
N LEU A 509 -22.17 -18.04 -35.81
CA LEU A 509 -23.23 -18.87 -36.35
C LEU A 509 -23.94 -19.51 -35.15
N LEU A 510 -25.26 -19.36 -35.09
CA LEU A 510 -26.07 -20.04 -34.07
C LEU A 510 -25.99 -21.54 -34.32
N VAL A 511 -25.78 -22.30 -33.26
CA VAL A 511 -25.82 -23.77 -33.29
C VAL A 511 -27.25 -24.16 -32.90
N GLU A 512 -27.93 -24.88 -33.79
CA GLU A 512 -29.28 -25.45 -33.55
C GLU A 512 -29.25 -26.65 -32.61
#